data_AF-A0A9C9KR70-F1
#
_entry.id   AF-A0A9C9KR70-F1
#
_cell.length_a   1.000
_cell.length_b   1.000
_cell.length_c   1.000
_cell.angle_alpha   90.00
_cell.angle_beta   90.00
_cell.angle_gamma   90.00
#
_symmetry.space_group_name_H-M   'P 1'
#
loop_
_entity.id
_entity.type
_entity.pdbx_description
1 polymer ?
#
loop_
_entity_poly.entity_id
_entity_poly.type
_entity_poly.pdbx_seq_one_letter_code
_entity_poly.pdbx_strand_id
1 'polypeptide(L)' 'MNIQQAIQAVIDKQDLDTSEMTAVMRQIMTGEATPAQIGGFLVGLRMKGESIEEIAAAAA' A
#
# COMPACT_ATOMS: atom_id res chain seq x y z
N MET A 1 5.52 6.86 -4.31
CA MET A 1 5.85 6.54 -2.91
C MET A 1 6.54 5.18 -2.83
N ASN A 2 7.45 4.94 -1.86
CA ASN A 2 8.03 3.61 -1.60
C ASN A 2 7.23 2.80 -0.56
N ILE A 3 7.43 1.48 -0.49
CA ILE A 3 6.63 0.63 0.42
C ILE A 3 6.84 0.94 1.90
N GLN A 4 8.01 1.44 2.32
CA GLN A 4 8.23 1.80 3.74
C GLN A 4 7.43 3.04 4.13
N GLN A 5 7.37 4.05 3.24
CA GLN A 5 6.53 5.24 3.41
C GLN A 5 5.05 4.87 3.42
N ALA A 6 4.63 3.95 2.56
CA ALA A 6 3.25 3.49 2.50
C ALA A 6 2.82 2.77 3.78
N ILE A 7 3.69 1.92 4.35
CA ILE A 7 3.44 1.28 5.65
C ILE A 7 3.24 2.34 6.75
N GLN A 8 4.08 3.36 6.79
CA GLN A 8 3.92 4.45 7.75
C GLN A 8 2.58 5.18 7.55
N ALA A 9 2.23 5.53 6.31
CA ALA A 9 0.98 6.21 5.99
C ALA A 9 -0.25 5.42 6.43
N VAL A 10 -0.31 4.11 6.14
CA VAL A 10 -1.46 3.28 6.51
C VAL A 10 -1.56 3.07 8.03
N ILE A 11 -0.43 3.03 8.75
CA ILE A 11 -0.40 3.00 10.22
C ILE A 11 -0.95 4.31 10.80
N ASP A 12 -0.61 5.44 10.19
CA ASP A 12 -1.08 6.78 10.57
C ASP A 12 -2.52 7.06 10.09
N LYS A 13 -3.20 6.05 9.52
CA LYS A 13 -4.55 6.12 8.96
C LYS A 13 -4.71 7.18 7.86
N GLN A 14 -3.66 7.38 7.08
CA GLN A 14 -3.68 8.23 5.91
C GLN A 14 -4.06 7.40 4.68
N ASP A 15 -4.98 7.93 3.88
CA ASP A 15 -5.34 7.33 2.61
C ASP A 15 -4.23 7.57 1.58
N LEU A 16 -3.97 6.55 0.77
CA LEU A 16 -3.06 6.66 -0.37
C LEU A 16 -3.84 7.07 -1.60
N ASP A 17 -3.33 8.05 -2.35
CA ASP A 17 -3.91 8.36 -3.65
C ASP A 17 -3.61 7.26 -4.68
N THR A 18 -4.29 7.31 -5.82
CA THR A 18 -4.12 6.32 -6.90
C THR A 18 -2.66 6.19 -7.34
N SER A 19 -1.93 7.30 -7.46
CA SER A 19 -0.54 7.30 -7.93
C SER A 19 0.40 6.67 -6.91
N GLU A 20 0.15 6.91 -5.62
CA GLU A 20 0.90 6.34 -4.51
C GLU A 20 0.65 4.83 -4.42
N MET A 21 -0.61 4.42 -4.49
CA MET A 21 -1.00 3.02 -4.43
C MET A 21 -0.44 2.24 -5.62
N THR A 22 -0.54 2.77 -6.85
CA THR A 22 0.07 2.16 -8.04
C THR A 22 1.59 2.04 -7.91
N ALA A 23 2.27 3.04 -7.34
CA ALA A 23 3.71 2.98 -7.13
C ALA A 23 4.12 1.89 -6.12
N VAL A 24 3.34 1.70 -5.05
CA VAL A 24 3.55 0.64 -4.05
C VAL A 24 3.29 -0.73 -4.67
N MET A 25 2.17 -0.88 -5.38
CA MET A 25 1.81 -2.14 -6.03
C MET A 25 2.83 -2.54 -7.10
N ARG A 26 3.40 -1.58 -7.83
CA ARG A 26 4.51 -1.84 -8.75
C ARG A 26 5.71 -2.46 -8.02
N GLN A 27 6.15 -1.91 -6.89
CA GLN A 27 7.26 -2.47 -6.10
C GLN A 27 6.97 -3.89 -5.60
N ILE A 28 5.72 -4.16 -5.22
CA ILE A 28 5.28 -5.51 -4.81
C ILE A 28 5.37 -6.48 -5.99
N MET A 29 4.81 -6.10 -7.15
CA MET A 29 4.74 -6.95 -8.34
C MET A 29 6.10 -7.14 -9.04
N THR A 30 7.03 -6.19 -8.92
CA THR A 30 8.40 -6.32 -9.45
C THR A 30 9.35 -7.08 -8.51
N GLY A 31 8.89 -7.46 -7.31
CA GLY A 31 9.70 -8.19 -6.33
C GLY A 31 10.70 -7.31 -5.56
N GLU A 32 10.51 -5.99 -5.59
CA GLU A 32 11.33 -5.02 -4.84
C GLU A 32 10.95 -4.96 -3.35
N ALA A 33 9.78 -5.49 -2.98
CA ALA A 33 9.29 -5.57 -1.61
C ALA A 33 9.56 -6.94 -0.97
N THR A 34 10.05 -6.94 0.27
CA THR A 34 10.20 -8.16 1.07
C THR A 34 8.84 -8.70 1.53
N PRO A 35 8.72 -10.01 1.82
CA PRO A 35 7.48 -10.59 2.35
C PRO A 35 6.97 -9.92 3.62
N ALA A 36 7.88 -9.48 4.50
CA ALA A 36 7.53 -8.78 5.74
C ALA A 36 6.91 -7.40 5.45
N GLN A 37 7.42 -6.67 4.46
CA GLN A 37 6.86 -5.37 4.07
C GLN A 37 5.49 -5.52 3.42
N ILE A 38 5.32 -6.52 2.54
CA ILE A 38 4.01 -6.82 1.93
C ILE A 38 3.00 -7.15 3.03
N GLY A 39 3.35 -8.04 3.96
CA GLY A 39 2.49 -8.39 5.08
C GLY A 39 2.13 -7.18 5.96
N GLY A 40 3.13 -6.35 6.31
CA GLY A 40 2.91 -5.13 7.09
C GLY A 40 1.99 -4.13 6.40
N PHE A 41 2.18 -3.94 5.10
CA PHE A 41 1.34 -3.05 4.29
C PHE A 41 -0.11 -3.53 4.24
N LEU A 42 -0.35 -4.82 3.96
CA LEU A 42 -1.70 -5.39 3.87
C LEU A 42 -2.43 -5.36 5.22
N VAL A 43 -1.74 -5.67 6.32
CA VAL A 43 -2.32 -5.57 7.67
C VAL A 43 -2.64 -4.11 8.01
N GLY A 44 -1.75 -3.18 7.68
CA GLY A 44 -1.96 -1.75 7.89
C GLY A 44 -3.19 -1.22 7.13
N LEU A 45 -3.32 -1.55 5.84
CA LEU A 45 -4.49 -1.24 5.03
C LEU A 45 -5.78 -1.76 5.68
N ARG A 46 -5.79 -3.03 6.12
CA ARG A 46 -6.95 -3.63 6.77
C ARG A 46 -7.31 -2.95 8.09
N MET A 47 -6.32 -2.53 8.87
CA MET A 47 -6.53 -1.84 10.15
C MET A 47 -7.02 -0.40 9.97
N LYS A 48 -6.55 0.30 8.93
CA LYS A 48 -7.05 1.62 8.54
C LYS A 48 -8.51 1.54 8.04
N GLY A 49 -8.81 0.50 7.25
CA GLY A 49 -10.00 0.40 6.42
C GLY A 49 -9.67 0.91 5.02
N GLU A 50 -9.64 0.01 4.04
CA GLU A 50 -9.28 0.34 2.66
C GLU A 50 -10.32 1.27 2.01
N SER A 51 -9.86 2.29 1.29
CA SER A 51 -10.74 3.18 0.51
C SER A 51 -11.09 2.57 -0.85
N ILE A 52 -12.12 3.11 -1.50
CA ILE A 52 -12.51 2.67 -2.85
C ILE A 52 -11.40 2.98 -3.86
N GLU A 53 -10.74 4.13 -3.72
CA GLU A 53 -9.62 4.55 -4.56
C GLU A 53 -8.44 3.58 -4.43
N GLU A 54 -8.12 3.14 -3.21
CA GLU A 54 -7.03 2.19 -2.93
C GLU A 54 -7.32 0.81 -3.53
N ILE A 55 -8.55 0.33 -3.39
CA ILE A 55 -8.98 -0.95 -3.97
C ILE A 55 -8.94 -0.89 -5.50
N ALA A 56 -9.44 0.19 -6.09
CA ALA A 56 -9.44 0.37 -7.54
C ALA A 56 -8.01 0.46 -8.10
N ALA A 57 -7.13 1.21 -7.43
CA ALA A 57 -5.74 1.35 -7.84
C ALA A 57 -4.93 0.05 -7.67
N ALA A 58 -5.29 -0.81 -6.70
CA ALA A 58 -4.66 -2.12 -6.51
C ALA A 58 -5.03 -3.14 -7.60
N ALA A 59 -6.20 -3.00 -8.20
CA ALA A 59 -6.72 -3.91 -9.23
C ALA A 59 -6.32 -3.52 -10.66
N ALA A 60 -5.79 -2.31 -10.85
CA ALA A 60 -5.38 -1.75 -12.15
C ALA A 60 -3.93 -2.14 -12.51
#